data_AF-A0A1C6J5A9-F1
#
_entry.id   AF-A0A1C6J5A9-F1
#
_cell.length_a   1.000
_cell.length_b   1.000
_cell.length_c   1.000
_cell.angle_alpha   90.00
_cell.angle_beta   90.00
_cell.angle_gamma   90.00
#
_symmetry.space_group_name_H-M   'P 1'
#
loop_
_entity.id
_entity.type
_entity.pdbx_description
1 polymer ?
#
loop_
_entity_poly.entity_id
_entity_poly.type
_entity_poly.pdbx_seq_one_letter_code
_entity_poly.pdbx_strand_id
1 'polypeptide(L)'
;MECICPYCGRKGKSDRLCFDFSEQFKLWKKAYFDGCAREDVERFSSAFDGLVNTWYNRGFGPTFFSESDLLSHIHDLDSTGARDVFRGVLTIPTDWWKRKLWDQRGSVPSEYRELLEFMMGDSFARGEHMLRLEVQYYREGDGDVYITAVRDVHGNVIADQRHCPHCGGVMSYWAGRYPEVVLTVLGGPRISKSTALAACADVFVHDRAACAVSWQSYGVRTVDGGEVREKGDKSWLRFEADCLAPYSANRRVEATRTGSAEAIPRFSVLVQVGRGTKLILTVVDLPGEYSLDRERLGVSDAIFKEYQDFYKNVDCVWYCTDELELRQISVRDEDRAEQAKYGYSGGRQATPTDELAARMSQLATLFRANVPVVFLLGKSDTIEAADSLRSVLYRADYRPGAASDWLEAEGSRTPVLRAKEFCGRAHRLRTYLREQNPRLVQAFEHHFPVHTFLATSNYGHGFREDGTPAGERRPFQTEAPFLWMLAMLGYLPAAEGDREYYAVDREGKDNGDRLTWENLGMYGRSAGGYRSHHSGRMGVLGLLKGR
;
A
#
# COMPACT_ATOMS: atom_id res chain seq x y z
N MET A 1 9.06 14.12 4.30
CA MET A 1 7.86 13.25 4.41
C MET A 1 8.25 11.85 4.93
N GLU A 2 7.34 11.07 5.53
CA GLU A 2 7.60 9.65 5.87
C GLU A 2 7.09 8.72 4.76
N CYS A 3 7.80 7.61 4.51
CA CYS A 3 7.48 6.61 3.50
C CYS A 3 7.57 5.22 4.11
N ILE A 4 6.66 4.31 3.76
CA ILE A 4 6.71 2.91 4.20
C ILE A 4 7.48 2.03 3.20
N CYS A 5 8.34 1.16 3.69
CA CYS A 5 8.94 0.13 2.85
C CYS A 5 7.96 -1.03 2.62
N PRO A 6 7.60 -1.36 1.36
CA PRO A 6 6.70 -2.49 1.04
C PRO A 6 7.32 -3.87 1.34
N TYR A 7 8.58 -3.95 1.78
CA TYR A 7 9.26 -5.20 2.13
C TYR A 7 9.38 -5.44 3.63
N CYS A 8 9.70 -4.43 4.43
CA CYS A 8 9.89 -4.60 5.88
C CYS A 8 8.91 -3.81 6.76
N GLY A 9 8.04 -2.97 6.17
CA GLY A 9 6.99 -2.26 6.90
C GLY A 9 7.47 -1.09 7.73
N ARG A 10 8.77 -0.81 7.75
CA ARG A 10 9.34 0.35 8.44
C ARG A 10 9.00 1.64 7.71
N LYS A 11 8.54 2.64 8.47
CA LYS A 11 8.45 4.03 8.01
C LYS A 11 9.82 4.69 8.17
N GLY A 12 10.24 5.43 7.15
CA GLY A 12 11.50 6.19 7.14
C GLY A 12 11.29 7.54 6.44
N LYS A 13 12.17 8.50 6.72
CA LYS A 13 12.12 9.80 6.02
C LYS A 13 12.52 9.63 4.55
N SER A 14 11.84 10.35 3.67
CA SER A 14 12.06 10.32 2.21
C SER A 14 13.51 10.65 1.82
N ASP A 15 14.14 11.59 2.51
CA ASP A 15 15.53 12.04 2.29
C ASP A 15 16.59 10.97 2.64
N ARG A 16 16.19 9.92 3.37
CA ARG A 16 17.04 8.78 3.73
C ARG A 16 16.92 7.59 2.77
N LEU A 17 16.03 7.66 1.79
CA LEU A 17 15.94 6.62 0.78
C LEU A 17 17.19 6.64 -0.10
N CYS A 18 17.70 5.46 -0.45
CA CYS A 18 18.99 5.32 -1.10
C CYS A 18 18.86 5.04 -2.60
N PHE A 19 19.74 5.63 -3.40
CA PHE A 19 19.96 5.28 -4.80
C PHE A 19 21.13 4.32 -4.90
N ASP A 20 21.02 3.32 -5.77
CA ASP A 20 22.06 2.34 -6.02
C ASP A 20 22.98 2.76 -7.18
N PHE A 21 24.27 2.88 -6.89
CA PHE A 21 25.31 3.22 -7.88
C PHE A 21 26.27 2.05 -8.16
N SER A 22 25.92 0.84 -7.74
CA SER A 22 26.81 -0.34 -7.81
C SER A 22 27.33 -0.60 -9.23
N GLU A 23 26.50 -0.45 -10.26
CA GLU A 23 26.95 -0.61 -11.65
C GLU A 23 27.95 0.47 -12.07
N GLN A 24 27.80 1.72 -11.61
CA GLN A 24 28.74 2.79 -11.97
C GLN A 24 30.11 2.58 -11.32
N PHE A 25 30.12 2.03 -10.10
CA PHE A 25 31.36 1.64 -9.46
C PHE A 25 32.11 0.56 -10.25
N LYS A 26 31.40 -0.40 -10.85
CA LYS A 26 32.02 -1.41 -11.73
C LYS A 26 32.53 -0.80 -13.04
N LEU A 27 31.75 0.08 -13.68
CA LEU A 27 32.15 0.75 -14.91
C LEU A 27 33.42 1.59 -14.74
N TRP A 28 33.57 2.23 -13.58
CA TRP A 28 34.70 3.11 -13.30
C TRP A 28 35.86 2.46 -12.56
N LYS A 29 35.76 1.15 -12.31
CA LYS A 29 36.80 0.35 -11.64
C LYS A 29 38.20 0.66 -12.18
N LYS A 30 38.38 0.74 -13.50
CA LYS A 30 39.68 1.02 -14.11
C LYS A 30 40.30 2.34 -13.63
N ALA A 31 39.50 3.38 -13.44
CA ALA A 31 39.96 4.67 -12.95
C ALA A 31 40.42 4.60 -11.49
N TYR A 32 39.74 3.80 -10.65
CA TYR A 32 40.12 3.66 -9.23
C TYR A 32 41.44 2.92 -9.03
N PHE A 33 41.78 2.02 -9.96
CA PHE A 33 43.05 1.30 -9.97
C PHE A 33 44.17 2.05 -10.71
N ASP A 34 43.95 3.30 -11.13
CA ASP A 34 44.94 4.02 -11.94
C ASP A 34 46.25 4.25 -11.18
N GLY A 35 47.33 3.80 -11.83
CA GLY A 35 48.69 3.69 -11.34
C GLY A 35 48.90 2.80 -10.09
N CYS A 36 47.95 1.94 -9.71
CA CYS A 36 48.23 0.84 -8.78
C CYS A 36 49.28 -0.11 -9.38
N ALA A 37 49.98 -0.86 -8.53
CA ALA A 37 50.89 -1.88 -9.03
C ALA A 37 50.14 -2.93 -9.84
N ARG A 38 50.73 -3.44 -10.92
CA ARG A 38 50.09 -4.41 -11.81
C ARG A 38 49.61 -5.66 -11.06
N GLU A 39 50.41 -6.14 -10.09
CA GLU A 39 50.09 -7.28 -9.24
C GLU A 39 48.83 -7.04 -8.40
N ASP A 40 48.65 -5.83 -7.85
CA ASP A 40 47.46 -5.46 -7.09
C ASP A 40 46.21 -5.41 -7.99
N VAL A 41 46.34 -4.87 -9.21
CA VAL A 41 45.22 -4.83 -10.17
C VAL A 41 44.79 -6.25 -10.55
N GLU A 42 45.74 -7.13 -10.88
CA GLU A 42 45.46 -8.52 -11.24
C GLU A 42 44.83 -9.29 -10.06
N ARG A 43 45.31 -9.04 -8.83
CA ARG A 43 44.79 -9.66 -7.61
C ARG A 43 43.39 -9.18 -7.23
N PHE A 44 43.14 -7.87 -7.25
CA PHE A 44 41.97 -7.28 -6.61
C PHE A 44 40.83 -6.91 -7.56
N SER A 45 41.07 -6.81 -8.88
CA SER A 45 40.04 -6.35 -9.83
C SER A 45 38.80 -7.24 -9.89
N SER A 46 38.96 -8.58 -9.80
CA SER A 46 37.82 -9.52 -9.77
C SER A 46 37.11 -9.49 -8.40
N ALA A 47 37.89 -9.43 -7.32
CA ALA A 47 37.35 -9.35 -5.96
C ALA A 47 36.53 -8.06 -5.74
N PHE A 48 36.90 -6.96 -6.40
CA PHE A 48 36.14 -5.71 -6.36
C PHE A 48 34.72 -5.88 -6.90
N ASP A 49 34.55 -6.53 -8.06
CA ASP A 49 33.21 -6.78 -8.61
C ASP A 49 32.39 -7.69 -7.70
N GLY A 50 33.03 -8.70 -7.09
CA GLY A 50 32.41 -9.59 -6.10
C GLY A 50 31.93 -8.85 -4.86
N LEU A 51 32.73 -7.92 -4.33
CA LEU A 51 32.37 -7.10 -3.18
C LEU A 51 31.23 -6.12 -3.51
N VAL A 52 31.29 -5.45 -4.67
CA VAL A 52 30.21 -4.56 -5.13
C VAL A 52 28.91 -5.34 -5.33
N ASN A 53 28.96 -6.53 -5.93
CA ASN A 53 27.81 -7.42 -6.05
C ASN A 53 27.25 -7.82 -4.69
N THR A 54 28.10 -8.00 -3.68
CA THR A 54 27.66 -8.31 -2.32
C THR A 54 26.84 -7.15 -1.73
N TRP A 55 27.29 -5.91 -1.91
CA TRP A 55 26.52 -4.73 -1.48
C TRP A 55 25.21 -4.58 -2.26
N TYR A 56 25.26 -4.72 -3.58
CA TYR A 56 24.08 -4.71 -4.46
C TYR A 56 23.02 -5.71 -3.99
N ASN A 57 23.40 -6.98 -3.81
CA ASN A 57 22.49 -8.05 -3.43
C ASN A 57 21.90 -7.87 -2.02
N ARG A 58 22.61 -7.16 -1.14
CA ARG A 58 22.10 -6.79 0.19
C ARG A 58 21.22 -5.54 0.16
N GLY A 59 21.29 -4.75 -0.92
CA GLY A 59 20.61 -3.47 -1.08
C GLY A 59 21.11 -2.38 -0.11
N PHE A 60 22.32 -2.53 0.42
CA PHE A 60 22.99 -1.51 1.23
C PHE A 60 24.50 -1.64 1.12
N GLY A 61 25.21 -0.52 1.26
CA GLY A 61 26.67 -0.49 1.26
C GLY A 61 27.23 0.89 0.86
N PRO A 62 28.55 1.00 0.69
CA PRO A 62 29.21 2.23 0.27
C PRO A 62 28.81 2.72 -1.13
N THR A 63 28.18 1.89 -1.95
CA THR A 63 27.66 2.24 -3.29
C THR A 63 26.21 2.74 -3.27
N PHE A 64 25.56 2.77 -2.11
CA PHE A 64 24.17 3.24 -1.97
C PHE A 64 24.15 4.61 -1.32
N PHE A 65 23.69 5.65 -2.01
CA PHE A 65 23.69 7.03 -1.52
C PHE A 65 22.29 7.49 -1.17
N SER A 66 22.10 8.01 0.05
CA SER A 66 20.82 8.62 0.41
C SER A 66 20.58 9.89 -0.40
N GLU A 67 19.33 10.32 -0.59
CA GLU A 67 19.05 11.62 -1.20
C GLU A 67 19.76 12.76 -0.46
N SER A 68 19.82 12.71 0.87
CA SER A 68 20.58 13.67 1.66
C SER A 68 22.09 13.63 1.40
N ASP A 69 22.67 12.44 1.19
CA ASP A 69 24.09 12.28 0.79
C ASP A 69 24.32 13.00 -0.54
N LEU A 70 23.46 12.71 -1.53
CA LEU A 70 23.57 13.28 -2.87
C LEU A 70 23.45 14.80 -2.85
N LEU A 71 22.40 15.34 -2.20
CA LEU A 71 22.17 16.79 -2.12
C LEU A 71 23.33 17.53 -1.44
N SER A 72 23.99 16.92 -0.45
CA SER A 72 25.16 17.53 0.20
C SER A 72 26.40 17.65 -0.69
N HIS A 73 26.40 16.96 -1.82
CA HIS A 73 27.52 16.83 -2.75
C HIS A 73 27.20 17.28 -4.17
N ILE A 74 26.05 17.94 -4.36
CA ILE A 74 25.69 18.56 -5.62
C ILE A 74 26.12 20.02 -5.60
N HIS A 75 26.82 20.42 -6.66
CA HIS A 75 27.24 21.79 -6.93
C HIS A 75 26.54 22.33 -8.20
N ASP A 76 26.58 23.65 -8.37
CA ASP A 76 26.13 24.34 -9.60
C ASP A 76 24.68 24.02 -9.98
N LEU A 77 23.79 24.18 -9.00
CA LEU A 77 22.41 23.78 -9.08
C LEU A 77 21.53 24.79 -9.83
N ASP A 78 21.45 24.63 -11.14
CA ASP A 78 20.77 25.58 -12.01
C ASP A 78 19.41 25.06 -12.48
N SER A 79 18.41 25.95 -12.47
CA SER A 79 17.12 25.67 -13.12
C SER A 79 17.30 25.61 -14.63
N THR A 80 16.70 24.62 -15.28
CA THR A 80 16.78 24.50 -16.75
C THR A 80 15.77 25.38 -17.48
N GLY A 81 15.03 26.24 -16.78
CA GLY A 81 13.92 27.04 -17.33
C GLY A 81 12.62 26.24 -17.58
N ALA A 82 12.69 24.91 -17.55
CA ALA A 82 11.52 24.05 -17.45
C ALA A 82 11.06 23.96 -15.99
N ARG A 83 9.75 24.01 -15.76
CA ARG A 83 9.16 24.03 -14.42
C ARG A 83 9.63 22.81 -13.62
N ASP A 84 10.19 23.07 -12.44
CA ASP A 84 10.63 22.07 -11.47
C ASP A 84 11.73 21.11 -11.98
N VAL A 85 12.45 21.48 -13.03
CA VAL A 85 13.62 20.74 -13.55
C VAL A 85 14.89 21.53 -13.29
N PHE A 86 15.90 20.82 -12.81
CA PHE A 86 17.16 21.38 -12.43
C PHE A 86 18.32 20.46 -12.84
N ARG A 87 19.50 21.06 -13.03
CA ARG A 87 20.74 20.35 -13.33
C ARG A 87 21.83 20.80 -12.37
N GLY A 88 22.77 19.91 -12.10
CA GLY A 88 23.95 20.22 -11.31
C GLY A 88 25.04 19.18 -11.48
N VAL A 89 26.15 19.36 -10.79
CA VAL A 89 27.28 18.42 -10.81
C VAL A 89 27.38 17.73 -9.46
N LEU A 90 27.06 16.44 -9.41
CA LEU A 90 27.28 15.58 -8.26
C LEU A 90 28.75 15.20 -8.17
N THR A 91 29.41 15.56 -7.08
CA THR A 91 30.82 15.25 -6.83
C THR A 91 30.98 14.55 -5.49
N ILE A 92 31.24 13.24 -5.50
CA ILE A 92 31.50 12.44 -4.30
C ILE A 92 33.00 12.44 -3.98
N PRO A 93 33.44 13.07 -2.89
CA PRO A 93 34.86 13.11 -2.52
C PRO A 93 35.37 11.73 -2.10
N THR A 94 36.62 11.44 -2.45
CA THR A 94 37.25 10.15 -2.12
C THR A 94 37.31 9.89 -0.62
N ASP A 95 37.73 10.87 0.17
CA ASP A 95 37.84 10.74 1.62
C ASP A 95 36.49 10.55 2.31
N TRP A 96 35.43 11.13 1.76
CA TRP A 96 34.09 10.92 2.26
C TRP A 96 33.61 9.49 1.99
N TRP A 97 33.82 8.99 0.77
CA TRP A 97 33.46 7.62 0.44
C TRP A 97 34.29 6.59 1.22
N LYS A 98 35.60 6.81 1.41
CA LYS A 98 36.45 5.96 2.25
C LYS A 98 35.96 5.91 3.71
N ARG A 99 35.43 7.02 4.25
CA ARG A 99 34.77 7.01 5.58
C ARG A 99 33.52 6.11 5.60
N LYS A 100 32.68 6.18 4.56
CA LYS A 100 31.51 5.30 4.43
C LYS A 100 31.90 3.81 4.34
N LEU A 101 32.98 3.52 3.60
CA LEU A 101 33.59 2.18 3.52
C LEU A 101 34.07 1.72 4.90
N TRP A 102 34.75 2.59 5.65
CA TRP A 102 35.19 2.32 7.02
C TRP A 102 34.03 2.02 7.97
N ASP A 103 32.95 2.79 7.92
CA ASP A 103 31.77 2.58 8.77
C ASP A 103 31.10 1.23 8.50
N GLN A 104 31.19 0.74 7.25
CA GLN A 104 30.60 -0.51 6.79
C GLN A 104 31.56 -1.72 6.91
N ARG A 105 32.81 -1.52 7.35
CA ARG A 105 33.86 -2.57 7.38
C ARG A 105 33.45 -3.86 8.10
N GLY A 106 32.66 -3.74 9.17
CA GLY A 106 32.19 -4.91 9.94
C GLY A 106 31.19 -5.79 9.18
N SER A 107 30.61 -5.28 8.10
CA SER A 107 29.65 -6.02 7.27
C SER A 107 30.32 -6.73 6.08
N VAL A 108 31.58 -6.43 5.77
CA VAL A 108 32.29 -7.00 4.62
C VAL A 108 32.65 -8.47 4.89
N PRO A 109 32.31 -9.40 3.95
CA PRO A 109 32.68 -10.81 4.08
C PRO A 109 34.20 -11.01 4.25
N SER A 110 34.60 -12.04 5.00
CA SER A 110 36.00 -12.29 5.35
C SER A 110 36.91 -12.43 4.14
N GLU A 111 36.40 -13.01 3.06
CA GLU A 111 37.10 -13.22 1.79
C GLU A 111 37.47 -11.92 1.07
N TYR A 112 36.85 -10.78 1.42
CA TYR A 112 37.14 -9.46 0.84
C TYR A 112 37.91 -8.54 1.80
N ARG A 113 38.41 -9.02 2.94
CA ARG A 113 39.12 -8.17 3.92
C ARG A 113 40.40 -7.55 3.38
N GLU A 114 41.23 -8.33 2.68
CA GLU A 114 42.47 -7.81 2.10
C GLU A 114 42.19 -6.73 1.04
N LEU A 115 41.16 -6.95 0.23
CA LEU A 115 40.68 -5.95 -0.73
C LEU A 115 40.20 -4.69 -0.01
N LEU A 116 39.44 -4.82 1.08
CA LEU A 116 38.96 -3.71 1.87
C LEU A 116 40.12 -2.87 2.44
N GLU A 117 41.14 -3.52 3.00
CA GLU A 117 42.36 -2.85 3.48
C GLU A 117 43.08 -2.11 2.35
N PHE A 118 43.21 -2.74 1.18
CA PHE A 118 43.76 -2.10 0.00
C PHE A 118 42.94 -0.87 -0.44
N MET A 119 41.61 -0.97 -0.49
CA MET A 119 40.71 0.12 -0.89
C MET A 119 40.72 1.30 0.08
N MET A 120 41.04 1.06 1.35
CA MET A 120 41.21 2.12 2.36
C MET A 120 42.58 2.79 2.27
N GLY A 121 43.57 2.15 1.65
CA GLY A 121 44.91 2.69 1.46
C GLY A 121 44.98 3.82 0.42
N ASP A 122 46.11 4.52 0.40
CA ASP A 122 46.32 5.68 -0.47
C ASP A 122 46.52 5.29 -1.94
N SER A 123 46.91 4.05 -2.23
CA SER A 123 47.13 3.58 -3.60
C SER A 123 45.82 3.50 -4.41
N PHE A 124 44.72 3.15 -3.75
CA PHE A 124 43.41 3.02 -4.38
C PHE A 124 42.67 4.36 -4.46
N ALA A 125 42.14 4.67 -5.64
CA ALA A 125 41.40 5.89 -5.94
C ALA A 125 42.14 7.17 -5.53
N ARG A 126 43.35 7.38 -6.07
CA ARG A 126 44.21 8.54 -5.74
C ARG A 126 43.67 9.91 -6.12
N GLY A 127 42.62 9.97 -6.94
CA GLY A 127 41.97 11.22 -7.29
C GLY A 127 41.20 11.85 -6.13
N GLU A 128 40.92 13.15 -6.22
CA GLU A 128 40.14 13.90 -5.21
C GLU A 128 38.68 13.44 -5.10
N HIS A 129 38.16 12.81 -6.16
CA HIS A 129 36.76 12.39 -6.26
C HIS A 129 36.65 10.93 -6.67
N MET A 130 35.78 10.21 -5.97
CA MET A 130 35.35 8.88 -6.39
C MET A 130 34.36 8.96 -7.54
N LEU A 131 33.54 10.01 -7.58
CA LEU A 131 32.53 10.15 -8.60
C LEU A 131 32.27 11.61 -8.91
N ARG A 132 32.21 11.95 -10.20
CA ARG A 132 31.80 13.27 -10.69
C ARG A 132 30.86 13.09 -11.88
N LEU A 133 29.62 13.57 -11.75
CA LEU A 133 28.55 13.36 -12.72
C LEU A 133 27.70 14.61 -12.88
N GLU A 134 27.31 14.92 -14.11
CA GLU A 134 26.17 15.82 -14.32
C GLU A 134 24.89 15.09 -13.96
N VAL A 135 24.10 15.66 -13.07
CA VAL A 135 22.85 15.10 -12.60
C VAL A 135 21.70 16.02 -12.98
N GLN A 136 20.58 15.42 -13.35
CA GLN A 136 19.32 16.13 -13.56
C GLN A 136 18.32 15.63 -12.54
N TYR A 137 17.63 16.55 -11.88
CA TYR A 137 16.59 16.20 -10.93
C TYR A 137 15.32 17.01 -11.16
N TYR A 138 14.22 16.44 -10.68
CA TYR A 138 12.89 16.95 -10.90
C TYR A 138 12.22 17.04 -9.54
N ARG A 139 11.71 18.21 -9.20
CA ARG A 139 10.81 18.30 -8.07
C ARG A 139 9.43 17.88 -8.53
N GLU A 140 8.94 16.77 -7.99
CA GLU A 140 7.62 16.25 -8.34
C GLU A 140 6.80 15.99 -7.08
N GLY A 141 5.56 16.49 -7.09
CA GLY A 141 4.59 16.31 -6.02
C GLY A 141 4.68 17.35 -4.91
N ASP A 142 3.98 17.07 -3.82
CA ASP A 142 3.82 17.95 -2.66
C ASP A 142 4.83 17.64 -1.53
N GLY A 143 5.68 16.62 -1.73
CA GLY A 143 6.68 16.17 -0.78
C GLY A 143 8.04 16.86 -0.90
N ASP A 144 8.99 16.36 -0.09
CA ASP A 144 10.35 16.90 0.04
C ASP A 144 11.35 16.18 -0.87
N VAL A 145 10.88 15.50 -1.91
CA VAL A 145 11.75 14.78 -2.85
C VAL A 145 12.31 15.76 -3.87
N TYR A 146 13.64 15.79 -3.94
CA TYR A 146 14.39 16.59 -4.90
C TYR A 146 14.88 15.71 -6.04
N ILE A 147 15.44 14.53 -5.74
CA ILE A 147 16.06 13.65 -6.71
C ILE A 147 15.08 12.57 -7.11
N THR A 148 14.64 12.60 -8.37
CA THR A 148 13.75 11.58 -8.96
C THR A 148 14.50 10.52 -9.73
N ALA A 149 15.59 10.91 -10.39
CA ALA A 149 16.53 10.03 -11.03
C ALA A 149 17.91 10.67 -11.03
N VAL A 150 18.94 9.85 -11.16
CA VAL A 150 20.33 10.25 -11.38
C VAL A 150 20.70 9.81 -12.79
N ARG A 151 21.35 10.69 -13.55
CA ARG A 151 21.79 10.44 -14.92
C ARG A 151 23.28 10.72 -15.05
N ASP A 152 23.89 10.20 -16.12
CA ASP A 152 25.25 10.57 -16.50
C ASP A 152 25.27 11.79 -17.45
N VAL A 153 26.49 12.21 -17.83
CA VAL A 153 26.76 13.33 -18.76
C VAL A 153 26.19 13.12 -20.17
N HIS A 154 25.76 11.90 -20.51
CA HIS A 154 25.14 11.55 -21.78
C HIS A 154 23.62 11.37 -21.65
N GLY A 155 23.05 11.59 -20.46
CA GLY A 155 21.63 11.43 -20.17
C GLY A 155 21.19 9.98 -19.89
N ASN A 156 22.12 9.03 -19.83
CA ASN A 156 21.81 7.65 -19.47
C ASN A 156 21.37 7.56 -18.01
N VAL A 157 20.39 6.72 -17.71
CA VAL A 157 19.92 6.51 -16.33
C VAL A 157 21.00 5.76 -15.55
N ILE A 158 21.39 6.35 -14.42
CA ILE A 158 22.26 5.73 -13.43
C ILE A 158 21.43 5.04 -12.35
N ALA A 159 20.49 5.79 -11.78
CA ALA A 159 19.60 5.29 -10.73
C ALA A 159 18.27 6.02 -10.80
N ASP A 160 17.18 5.30 -11.01
CA ASP A 160 15.80 5.80 -11.05
C ASP A 160 14.89 5.12 -10.00
N GLN A 161 15.46 4.19 -9.24
CA GLN A 161 14.81 3.49 -8.14
C GLN A 161 15.45 3.85 -6.82
N ARG A 162 14.59 3.99 -5.81
CA ARG A 162 14.99 4.22 -4.43
C ARG A 162 14.89 2.91 -3.64
N HIS A 163 15.76 2.75 -2.66
CA HIS A 163 15.86 1.58 -1.82
C HIS A 163 15.65 1.95 -0.35
N CYS A 164 15.03 1.04 0.39
CA CYS A 164 14.87 1.15 1.83
C CYS A 164 16.25 1.10 2.51
N PRO A 165 16.61 2.08 3.34
CA PRO A 165 17.91 2.10 4.03
C PRO A 165 18.03 1.00 5.10
N HIS A 166 16.94 0.32 5.46
CA HIS A 166 16.93 -0.72 6.49
C HIS A 166 17.06 -2.14 5.95
N CYS A 167 16.42 -2.44 4.82
CA CYS A 167 16.37 -3.80 4.27
C CYS A 167 16.79 -3.89 2.80
N GLY A 168 17.13 -2.77 2.16
CA GLY A 168 17.53 -2.73 0.74
C GLY A 168 16.40 -2.95 -0.27
N GLY A 169 15.18 -3.22 0.21
CA GLY A 169 14.00 -3.43 -0.63
C GLY A 169 13.67 -2.20 -1.49
N VAL A 170 13.30 -2.45 -2.75
CA VAL A 170 12.94 -1.40 -3.71
C VAL A 170 11.69 -0.66 -3.23
N MET A 171 11.73 0.66 -3.21
CA MET A 171 10.61 1.51 -2.83
C MET A 171 9.73 1.82 -4.04
N SER A 172 8.49 2.23 -3.82
CA SER A 172 7.65 2.73 -4.92
C SER A 172 8.32 3.92 -5.61
N TYR A 173 8.15 4.01 -6.93
CA TYR A 173 8.52 5.21 -7.70
C TYR A 173 8.04 6.50 -7.01
N TRP A 174 6.79 6.49 -6.51
CA TRP A 174 6.16 7.65 -5.90
C TRP A 174 6.66 7.98 -4.49
N ALA A 175 7.40 7.08 -3.84
CA ALA A 175 7.80 7.22 -2.44
C ALA A 175 8.44 8.59 -2.15
N GLY A 176 7.85 9.32 -1.19
CA GLY A 176 8.31 10.64 -0.75
C GLY A 176 7.75 11.82 -1.54
N ARG A 177 7.07 11.59 -2.67
CA ARG A 177 6.51 12.66 -3.51
C ARG A 177 5.11 13.12 -3.08
N TYR A 178 4.33 12.21 -2.49
CA TYR A 178 2.97 12.49 -2.02
C TYR A 178 2.71 11.77 -0.70
N PRO A 179 1.76 12.25 0.13
CA PRO A 179 1.36 11.57 1.36
C PRO A 179 1.02 10.11 1.10
N GLU A 180 1.44 9.21 1.98
CA GLU A 180 1.28 7.76 1.79
C GLU A 180 0.27 7.19 2.78
N VAL A 181 -0.63 6.34 2.27
CA VAL A 181 -1.64 5.58 3.01
C VAL A 181 -1.36 4.10 2.83
N VAL A 182 -1.37 3.37 3.95
CA VAL A 182 -1.10 1.93 3.99
C VAL A 182 -2.39 1.16 4.25
N LEU A 183 -2.79 0.34 3.28
CA LEU A 183 -3.95 -0.55 3.38
C LEU A 183 -3.47 -2.01 3.52
N THR A 184 -4.05 -2.71 4.49
CA THR A 184 -3.94 -4.18 4.53
C THR A 184 -5.30 -4.83 4.30
N VAL A 185 -5.28 -6.00 3.67
CA VAL A 185 -6.46 -6.86 3.54
C VAL A 185 -6.24 -8.11 4.36
N LEU A 186 -7.21 -8.47 5.19
CA LEU A 186 -7.19 -9.60 6.12
C LEU A 186 -8.41 -10.48 5.87
N GLY A 187 -8.36 -11.71 6.38
CA GLY A 187 -9.45 -12.67 6.29
C GLY A 187 -8.93 -14.07 5.99
N GLY A 188 -9.81 -15.06 6.17
CA GLY A 188 -9.49 -16.46 5.96
C GLY A 188 -9.05 -16.82 4.53
N PRO A 189 -8.65 -18.07 4.31
CA PRO A 189 -8.23 -18.53 3.00
C PRO A 189 -9.47 -18.59 2.09
N ARG A 190 -9.29 -18.22 0.81
CA ARG A 190 -10.34 -18.24 -0.23
C ARG A 190 -11.56 -17.36 0.05
N ILE A 191 -11.46 -16.39 0.97
CA ILE A 191 -12.51 -15.40 1.26
C ILE A 191 -12.53 -14.22 0.27
N SER A 192 -11.84 -14.37 -0.87
CA SER A 192 -11.79 -13.42 -1.98
C SER A 192 -11.04 -12.10 -1.74
N LYS A 193 -10.00 -12.09 -0.88
CA LYS A 193 -9.13 -10.91 -0.65
C LYS A 193 -8.54 -10.32 -1.92
N SER A 194 -7.75 -11.10 -2.67
CA SER A 194 -7.10 -10.67 -3.90
C SER A 194 -8.09 -10.30 -4.99
N THR A 195 -9.23 -11.01 -5.05
CA THR A 195 -10.33 -10.69 -5.95
C THR A 195 -11.00 -9.36 -5.60
N ALA A 196 -11.20 -9.06 -4.31
CA ALA A 196 -11.76 -7.78 -3.87
C ALA A 196 -10.81 -6.61 -4.21
N LEU A 197 -9.50 -6.80 -4.01
CA LEU A 197 -8.49 -5.83 -4.44
C LEU A 197 -8.47 -5.64 -5.97
N ALA A 198 -8.52 -6.73 -6.75
CA ALA A 198 -8.56 -6.66 -8.20
C ALA A 198 -9.83 -5.94 -8.70
N ALA A 199 -10.98 -6.23 -8.09
CA ALA A 199 -12.25 -5.60 -8.43
C ALA A 199 -12.28 -4.10 -8.10
N CYS A 200 -11.71 -3.71 -6.95
CA CYS A 200 -11.53 -2.31 -6.60
C CYS A 200 -10.56 -1.61 -7.58
N ALA A 201 -9.41 -2.22 -7.86
CA ALA A 201 -8.40 -1.67 -8.74
C ALA A 201 -8.93 -1.48 -10.17
N ASP A 202 -9.70 -2.44 -10.69
CA ASP A 202 -10.31 -2.38 -12.02
C ASP A 202 -11.17 -1.13 -12.20
N VAL A 203 -11.98 -0.78 -11.18
CA VAL A 203 -12.79 0.44 -11.19
C VAL A 203 -11.88 1.67 -11.33
N PHE A 204 -10.87 1.83 -10.49
CA PHE A 204 -10.10 3.08 -10.47
C PHE A 204 -8.99 3.18 -11.54
N VAL A 205 -8.58 2.05 -12.14
CA VAL A 205 -7.58 2.02 -13.23
C VAL A 205 -8.24 2.27 -14.58
N HIS A 206 -9.35 1.58 -14.87
CA HIS A 206 -9.99 1.59 -16.18
C HIS A 206 -11.12 2.62 -16.32
N ASP A 207 -11.70 3.11 -15.22
CA ASP A 207 -12.86 4.02 -15.25
C ASP A 207 -12.53 5.45 -14.80
N ARG A 208 -11.62 6.10 -15.53
CA ARG A 208 -11.17 7.48 -15.23
C ARG A 208 -12.23 8.55 -15.49
N ALA A 209 -13.30 8.23 -16.20
CA ALA A 209 -14.33 9.18 -16.63
C ALA A 209 -15.58 9.17 -15.74
N ALA A 210 -15.94 8.03 -15.13
CA ALA A 210 -17.11 7.94 -14.26
C ALA A 210 -16.79 8.25 -12.78
N CYS A 211 -15.54 8.02 -12.35
CA CYS A 211 -15.11 8.26 -10.99
C CYS A 211 -14.11 9.41 -10.98
N ALA A 212 -14.41 10.51 -10.29
CA ALA A 212 -13.44 11.60 -10.06
C ALA A 212 -12.29 11.16 -9.12
N VAL A 213 -12.07 9.85 -8.96
CA VAL A 213 -10.94 9.22 -8.29
C VAL A 213 -10.30 8.26 -9.28
N SER A 214 -8.97 8.27 -9.40
CA SER A 214 -8.26 7.39 -10.34
C SER A 214 -6.96 6.86 -9.75
N TRP A 215 -6.55 5.68 -10.21
CA TRP A 215 -5.28 5.04 -9.84
C TRP A 215 -4.31 5.08 -11.02
N GLN A 216 -3.05 5.37 -10.71
CA GLN A 216 -1.95 5.41 -11.67
C GLN A 216 -0.80 4.55 -11.15
N SER A 217 -0.42 3.55 -11.93
CA SER A 217 0.61 2.57 -11.56
C SER A 217 1.97 2.81 -12.20
N TYR A 218 2.08 3.82 -13.06
CA TYR A 218 3.31 4.20 -13.75
C TYR A 218 3.50 5.71 -13.66
N GLY A 219 4.77 6.12 -13.55
CA GLY A 219 5.16 7.50 -13.72
C GLY A 219 4.94 7.97 -15.15
N VAL A 220 4.46 9.20 -15.32
CA VAL A 220 4.48 9.89 -16.61
C VAL A 220 5.30 11.15 -16.41
N ARG A 221 6.38 11.30 -17.17
CA ARG A 221 7.20 12.52 -17.14
C ARG A 221 7.18 13.19 -18.49
N THR A 222 7.30 14.52 -18.50
CA THR A 222 7.56 15.27 -19.73
C THR A 222 9.07 15.54 -19.81
N VAL A 223 9.71 15.06 -20.87
CA VAL A 223 11.13 15.29 -21.16
C VAL A 223 11.19 16.00 -22.51
N ASP A 224 11.78 17.19 -22.53
CA ASP A 224 12.00 17.98 -23.76
C ASP A 224 10.74 18.16 -24.63
N GLY A 225 9.57 18.28 -23.99
CA GLY A 225 8.27 18.45 -24.65
C GLY A 225 7.53 17.16 -25.03
N GLY A 226 8.11 15.98 -24.79
CA GLY A 226 7.47 14.67 -25.01
C GLY A 226 7.14 13.93 -23.71
N GLU A 227 6.01 13.24 -23.65
CA GLU A 227 5.67 12.35 -22.53
C GLU A 227 6.45 11.03 -22.61
N VAL A 228 7.19 10.70 -21.56
CA VAL A 228 7.86 9.41 -21.37
C VAL A 228 7.16 8.70 -20.21
N ARG A 229 6.68 7.48 -20.47
CA ARG A 229 6.14 6.60 -19.42
C ARG A 229 7.28 5.84 -18.77
N GLU A 230 7.38 5.96 -17.45
CA GLU A 230 8.28 5.14 -16.67
C GLU A 230 7.70 3.73 -16.51
N LYS A 231 8.57 2.72 -16.37
CA LYS A 231 8.11 1.36 -16.09
C LYS A 231 7.39 1.36 -14.74
N GLY A 232 6.21 0.72 -14.69
CA GLY A 232 5.49 0.52 -13.43
C GLY A 232 6.32 -0.29 -12.42
N ASP A 233 6.08 -0.06 -11.14
CA ASP A 233 6.76 -0.79 -10.05
C ASP A 233 6.64 -2.31 -10.29
N LYS A 234 7.73 -3.07 -10.08
CA LYS A 234 7.75 -4.53 -10.31
C LYS A 234 6.61 -5.25 -9.56
N SER A 235 6.29 -4.75 -8.37
CA SER A 235 5.21 -5.23 -7.51
C SER A 235 3.83 -5.03 -8.15
N TRP A 236 3.59 -3.87 -8.77
CA TRP A 236 2.39 -3.62 -9.57
C TRP A 236 2.29 -4.56 -10.77
N LEU A 237 3.35 -4.69 -11.57
CA LEU A 237 3.33 -5.55 -12.77
C LEU A 237 2.94 -6.99 -12.44
N ARG A 238 3.39 -7.48 -11.28
CA ARG A 238 3.00 -8.80 -10.78
C ARG A 238 1.54 -8.87 -10.36
N PHE A 239 1.07 -7.90 -9.56
CA PHE A 239 -0.36 -7.83 -9.20
C PHE A 239 -1.26 -7.73 -10.45
N GLU A 240 -0.83 -6.97 -11.45
CA GLU A 240 -1.56 -6.83 -12.70
C GLU A 240 -1.67 -8.17 -13.43
N ALA A 241 -0.56 -8.89 -13.60
CA ALA A 241 -0.55 -10.19 -14.25
C ALA A 241 -1.31 -11.28 -13.48
N ASP A 242 -1.12 -11.34 -12.16
CA ASP A 242 -1.62 -12.44 -11.32
C ASP A 242 -3.09 -12.22 -10.90
N CYS A 243 -3.56 -10.96 -10.81
CA CYS A 243 -4.87 -10.63 -10.24
C CYS A 243 -5.72 -9.75 -11.16
N LEU A 244 -5.24 -8.55 -11.52
CA LEU A 244 -6.08 -7.57 -12.24
C LEU A 244 -6.45 -8.03 -13.65
N ALA A 245 -5.50 -8.51 -14.44
CA ALA A 245 -5.74 -8.94 -15.83
C ALA A 245 -6.65 -10.18 -15.92
N PRO A 246 -6.47 -11.24 -15.09
CA PRO A 246 -7.44 -12.33 -15.00
C PRO A 246 -8.84 -11.84 -14.63
N TYR A 247 -8.96 -10.99 -13.61
CA TYR A 247 -10.25 -10.43 -13.19
C TYR A 247 -10.93 -9.62 -14.29
N SER A 248 -10.18 -8.74 -14.96
CA SER A 248 -10.66 -7.89 -16.07
C SER A 248 -11.17 -8.72 -17.24
N ALA A 249 -10.53 -9.86 -17.49
CA ALA A 249 -10.92 -10.83 -18.51
C ALA A 249 -12.06 -11.77 -18.07
N ASN A 250 -12.73 -11.50 -16.94
CA ASN A 250 -13.76 -12.35 -16.33
C ASN A 250 -13.29 -13.79 -16.06
N ARG A 251 -12.00 -13.97 -15.76
CA ARG A 251 -11.42 -15.26 -15.36
C ARG A 251 -11.21 -15.27 -13.85
N ARG A 252 -11.26 -16.47 -13.26
CA ARG A 252 -11.04 -16.67 -11.83
C ARG A 252 -9.64 -16.20 -11.44
N VAL A 253 -9.55 -15.36 -10.41
CA VAL A 253 -8.28 -15.03 -9.75
C VAL A 253 -7.87 -16.21 -8.87
N GLU A 254 -6.63 -16.66 -9.03
CA GLU A 254 -6.08 -17.77 -8.23
C GLU A 254 -5.85 -17.36 -6.78
N ALA A 255 -5.87 -18.34 -5.88
CA ALA A 255 -5.64 -18.08 -4.47
C ALA A 255 -4.18 -17.66 -4.21
N THR A 256 -3.99 -16.67 -3.34
CA THR A 256 -2.65 -16.25 -2.88
C THR A 256 -1.88 -17.44 -2.32
N ARG A 257 -0.66 -17.68 -2.82
CA ARG A 257 0.24 -18.68 -2.26
C ARG A 257 0.88 -18.12 -0.98
N THR A 258 0.64 -18.75 0.17
CA THR A 258 1.11 -18.26 1.48
C THR A 258 2.45 -18.85 1.93
N GLY A 259 3.21 -19.48 1.02
CA GLY A 259 4.41 -20.25 1.36
C GLY A 259 5.73 -19.48 1.45
N SER A 260 5.79 -18.23 0.96
CA SER A 260 7.01 -17.41 1.03
C SER A 260 6.67 -15.93 1.15
N ALA A 261 7.53 -15.17 1.82
CA ALA A 261 7.43 -13.72 1.91
C ALA A 261 7.29 -13.08 0.52
N GLU A 262 8.08 -13.53 -0.46
CA GLU A 262 8.02 -13.05 -1.85
C GLU A 262 6.66 -13.29 -2.53
N ALA A 263 5.84 -14.23 -2.04
CA ALA A 263 4.53 -14.52 -2.60
C ALA A 263 3.41 -13.61 -2.06
N ILE A 264 3.68 -12.82 -1.01
CA ILE A 264 2.70 -11.87 -0.44
C ILE A 264 2.46 -10.74 -1.45
N PRO A 265 1.21 -10.62 -1.98
CA PRO A 265 0.84 -9.54 -2.89
C PRO A 265 1.03 -8.19 -2.22
N ARG A 266 1.74 -7.32 -2.92
CA ARG A 266 1.97 -5.94 -2.51
C ARG A 266 2.08 -5.08 -3.75
N PHE A 267 1.65 -3.83 -3.67
CA PHE A 267 1.85 -2.85 -4.72
C PHE A 267 1.66 -1.44 -4.16
N SER A 268 2.14 -0.46 -4.91
CA SER A 268 1.89 0.95 -4.64
C SER A 268 1.34 1.62 -5.90
N VAL A 269 0.38 2.51 -5.75
CA VAL A 269 -0.19 3.31 -6.84
C VAL A 269 -0.34 4.75 -6.40
N LEU A 270 -0.27 5.67 -7.36
CA LEU A 270 -0.68 7.05 -7.15
C LEU A 270 -2.20 7.15 -7.31
N VAL A 271 -2.85 7.63 -6.26
CA VAL A 271 -4.28 7.91 -6.24
C VAL A 271 -4.46 9.40 -6.44
N GLN A 272 -5.32 9.76 -7.38
CA GLN A 272 -5.75 11.14 -7.60
C GLN A 272 -7.24 11.26 -7.29
N VAL A 273 -7.59 12.16 -6.37
CA VAL A 273 -8.97 12.53 -5.98
C VAL A 273 -9.26 13.94 -6.50
N GLY A 274 -10.21 14.03 -7.42
CA GLY A 274 -10.55 15.23 -8.16
C GLY A 274 -9.34 15.80 -8.92
N ARG A 275 -9.24 17.14 -8.94
CA ARG A 275 -8.13 17.85 -9.59
C ARG A 275 -6.98 18.20 -8.64
N GLY A 276 -7.17 18.05 -7.33
CA GLY A 276 -6.29 18.67 -6.33
C GLY A 276 -5.56 17.70 -5.40
N THR A 277 -6.16 16.59 -5.02
CA THR A 277 -5.58 15.71 -3.99
C THR A 277 -4.89 14.53 -4.64
N LYS A 278 -3.60 14.35 -4.32
CA LYS A 278 -2.80 13.19 -4.72
C LYS A 278 -2.21 12.51 -3.48
N LEU A 279 -2.21 11.18 -3.47
CA LEU A 279 -1.64 10.38 -2.39
C LEU A 279 -1.16 9.03 -2.93
N ILE A 280 -0.24 8.39 -2.22
CA ILE A 280 0.24 7.04 -2.53
C ILE A 280 -0.63 6.07 -1.74
N LEU A 281 -1.21 5.08 -2.41
CA LEU A 281 -1.78 3.91 -1.76
C LEU A 281 -0.78 2.77 -1.86
N THR A 282 -0.31 2.30 -0.70
CA THR A 282 0.50 1.08 -0.59
C THR A 282 -0.36 -0.02 0.01
N VAL A 283 -0.55 -1.09 -0.74
CA VAL A 283 -1.35 -2.27 -0.33
C VAL A 283 -0.43 -3.43 -0.03
N VAL A 284 -0.71 -4.14 1.07
CA VAL A 284 -0.08 -5.43 1.39
C VAL A 284 -1.17 -6.41 1.82
N ASP A 285 -1.31 -7.54 1.11
CA ASP A 285 -2.24 -8.63 1.45
C ASP A 285 -1.61 -9.50 2.55
N LEU A 286 -1.60 -8.95 3.77
CA LEU A 286 -1.02 -9.64 4.91
C LEU A 286 -1.86 -10.88 5.27
N PRO A 287 -1.21 -11.99 5.66
CA PRO A 287 -1.95 -13.19 6.04
C PRO A 287 -2.79 -12.93 7.32
N GLY A 288 -4.07 -13.30 7.28
CA GLY A 288 -5.01 -13.15 8.39
C GLY A 288 -5.08 -14.36 9.35
N GLU A 289 -4.40 -15.46 9.01
CA GLU A 289 -4.35 -16.70 9.78
C GLU A 289 -3.13 -16.70 10.72
N TYR A 290 -3.20 -15.88 11.75
CA TYR A 290 -2.31 -16.02 12.89
C TYR A 290 -2.79 -17.17 13.77
N SER A 291 -1.97 -18.22 13.88
CA SER A 291 -2.14 -19.25 14.90
C SER A 291 -1.05 -19.04 15.95
N LEU A 292 -1.45 -18.91 17.22
CA LEU A 292 -0.53 -18.93 18.38
C LEU A 292 -0.17 -20.37 18.80
N ASP A 293 -0.72 -21.40 18.15
CA ASP A 293 -0.15 -22.73 18.27
C ASP A 293 1.17 -22.73 17.51
N ARG A 294 2.27 -22.54 18.26
CA ARG A 294 3.66 -22.66 17.82
C ARG A 294 3.97 -23.96 17.05
N GLU A 295 3.03 -24.90 16.99
CA GLU A 295 3.18 -26.19 16.33
C GLU A 295 2.14 -26.50 15.24
N ARG A 296 1.07 -25.71 15.06
CA ARG A 296 0.01 -26.04 14.08
C ARG A 296 -0.55 -24.83 13.34
N LEU A 297 -0.24 -24.82 12.04
CA LEU A 297 -0.99 -24.18 10.95
C LEU A 297 -1.32 -22.69 11.20
N GLY A 298 -0.28 -21.87 11.27
CA GLY A 298 -0.34 -20.42 11.15
C GLY A 298 0.93 -19.89 10.50
N VAL A 299 0.91 -18.65 10.03
CA VAL A 299 2.07 -17.93 9.49
C VAL A 299 3.30 -18.17 10.36
N SER A 300 4.44 -18.58 9.79
CA SER A 300 5.63 -18.90 10.58
C SER A 300 6.11 -17.69 11.40
N ASP A 301 6.67 -17.93 12.58
CA ASP A 301 7.27 -16.89 13.44
C ASP A 301 8.26 -15.99 12.66
N ALA A 302 8.94 -16.57 11.66
CA ALA A 302 9.83 -15.85 10.76
C ALA A 302 9.10 -14.79 9.92
N ILE A 303 7.97 -15.14 9.31
CA ILE A 303 7.15 -14.19 8.54
C ILE A 303 6.55 -13.15 9.49
N PHE A 304 6.07 -13.52 10.68
CA PHE A 304 5.57 -12.52 11.63
C PHE A 304 6.64 -11.50 12.01
N LYS A 305 7.85 -11.96 12.33
CA LYS A 305 8.98 -11.08 12.66
C LYS A 305 9.36 -10.16 11.49
N GLU A 306 9.25 -10.66 10.26
CA GLU A 306 9.53 -9.88 9.04
C GLU A 306 8.51 -8.77 8.82
N TYR A 307 7.22 -9.01 9.09
CA TYR A 307 6.13 -8.06 8.84
C TYR A 307 5.64 -7.32 10.09
N GLN A 308 6.25 -7.50 11.26
CA GLN A 308 5.77 -6.87 12.50
C GLN A 308 5.63 -5.34 12.40
N ASP A 309 6.59 -4.69 11.73
CA ASP A 309 6.57 -3.24 11.56
C ASP A 309 5.45 -2.80 10.60
N PHE A 310 4.99 -3.66 9.68
CA PHE A 310 3.83 -3.37 8.84
C PHE A 310 2.56 -3.18 9.64
N TYR A 311 2.22 -4.14 10.50
CA TYR A 311 0.99 -4.08 11.29
C TYR A 311 0.89 -2.77 12.09
N LYS A 312 2.01 -2.33 12.66
CA LYS A 312 2.08 -1.08 13.42
C LYS A 312 1.95 0.18 12.55
N ASN A 313 2.10 0.07 11.23
CA ASN A 313 2.14 1.20 10.30
C ASN A 313 1.00 1.19 9.28
N VAL A 314 0.06 0.24 9.40
CA VAL A 314 -1.20 0.21 8.64
C VAL A 314 -2.09 1.37 9.06
N ASP A 315 -2.66 2.05 8.06
CA ASP A 315 -3.56 3.19 8.25
C ASP A 315 -5.04 2.80 8.07
N CYS A 316 -5.34 1.69 7.38
CA CYS A 316 -6.69 1.13 7.27
C CYS A 316 -6.64 -0.39 7.01
N VAL A 317 -7.67 -1.10 7.46
CA VAL A 317 -7.81 -2.56 7.29
C VAL A 317 -9.10 -2.89 6.55
N TRP A 318 -9.03 -3.80 5.58
CA TRP A 318 -10.22 -4.52 5.09
C TRP A 318 -10.24 -5.92 5.69
N TYR A 319 -11.21 -6.17 6.57
CA TYR A 319 -11.45 -7.50 7.13
C TYR A 319 -12.49 -8.22 6.26
N CYS A 320 -12.03 -9.11 5.38
CA CYS A 320 -12.88 -9.87 4.47
C CYS A 320 -13.49 -11.10 5.15
N THR A 321 -14.80 -11.28 4.98
CA THR A 321 -15.54 -12.50 5.33
C THR A 321 -16.46 -12.91 4.18
N ASP A 322 -17.13 -14.05 4.28
CA ASP A 322 -18.18 -14.46 3.35
C ASP A 322 -19.33 -15.19 4.07
N GLU A 323 -20.37 -15.55 3.31
CA GLU A 323 -21.56 -16.21 3.85
C GLU A 323 -21.23 -17.50 4.60
N LEU A 324 -20.30 -18.31 4.08
CA LEU A 324 -19.98 -19.61 4.68
C LEU A 324 -19.29 -19.43 6.03
N GLU A 325 -18.37 -18.46 6.16
CA GLU A 325 -17.76 -18.13 7.46
C GLU A 325 -18.79 -17.52 8.42
N LEU A 326 -19.61 -16.58 7.95
CA LEU A 326 -20.65 -15.93 8.76
C LEU A 326 -21.65 -16.96 9.34
N ARG A 327 -22.14 -17.87 8.50
CA ARG A 327 -23.16 -18.88 8.85
C ARG A 327 -22.56 -20.19 9.38
N GLN A 328 -21.23 -20.28 9.47
CA GLN A 328 -20.51 -21.46 9.97
C GLN A 328 -20.78 -22.73 9.15
N ILE A 329 -20.79 -22.59 7.83
CA ILE A 329 -21.07 -23.68 6.88
C ILE A 329 -19.75 -24.33 6.44
N SER A 330 -19.64 -25.64 6.66
CA SER A 330 -18.57 -26.49 6.13
C SER A 330 -18.93 -27.02 4.74
N VAL A 331 -17.94 -27.14 3.85
CA VAL A 331 -18.11 -27.65 2.49
C VAL A 331 -17.50 -29.04 2.40
N ARG A 332 -18.29 -30.07 2.08
CA ARG A 332 -17.79 -31.44 1.95
C ARG A 332 -17.13 -31.64 0.58
N ASP A 333 -16.29 -32.67 0.48
CA ASP A 333 -15.62 -33.04 -0.78
C ASP A 333 -16.61 -33.35 -1.92
N GLU A 334 -17.78 -33.86 -1.57
CA GLU A 334 -18.83 -34.26 -2.50
C GLU A 334 -19.67 -33.07 -3.02
N ASP A 335 -19.65 -31.93 -2.33
CA ASP A 335 -20.50 -30.76 -2.61
C ASP A 335 -19.92 -29.88 -3.73
N ARG A 336 -19.73 -30.46 -4.93
CA ARG A 336 -19.08 -29.76 -6.06
C ARG A 336 -19.75 -28.45 -6.46
N ALA A 337 -21.09 -28.39 -6.37
CA ALA A 337 -21.85 -27.17 -6.66
C ALA A 337 -21.52 -26.03 -5.69
N GLU A 338 -21.40 -26.33 -4.38
CA GLU A 338 -21.01 -25.35 -3.35
C GLU A 338 -19.55 -24.94 -3.51
N GLN A 339 -18.66 -25.89 -3.80
CA GLN A 339 -17.25 -25.61 -4.10
C GLN A 339 -17.11 -24.63 -5.28
N ALA A 340 -17.88 -24.84 -6.35
CA ALA A 340 -17.89 -23.99 -7.54
C ALA A 340 -18.52 -22.61 -7.27
N LYS A 341 -19.64 -22.57 -6.53
CA LYS A 341 -20.36 -21.35 -6.12
C LYS A 341 -19.47 -20.42 -5.28
N TYR A 342 -18.80 -20.96 -4.26
CA TYR A 342 -18.00 -20.15 -3.32
C TYR A 342 -16.49 -20.17 -3.61
N GLY A 343 -16.03 -20.99 -4.54
CA GLY A 343 -14.61 -21.09 -4.90
C GLY A 343 -13.73 -21.79 -3.85
N TYR A 344 -14.32 -22.59 -2.96
CA TYR A 344 -13.60 -23.41 -1.97
C TYR A 344 -13.18 -24.76 -2.54
N SER A 345 -12.10 -25.33 -2.00
CA SER A 345 -11.82 -26.74 -2.17
C SER A 345 -12.74 -27.58 -1.28
N GLY A 346 -12.97 -28.83 -1.67
CA GLY A 346 -13.63 -29.83 -0.83
C GLY A 346 -12.97 -30.00 0.55
N GLY A 347 -13.77 -30.45 1.51
CA GLY A 347 -13.32 -30.80 2.86
C GLY A 347 -13.07 -29.59 3.79
N ARG A 348 -13.44 -28.38 3.37
CA ARG A 348 -13.28 -27.15 4.16
C ARG A 348 -14.20 -27.18 5.37
N GLN A 349 -13.62 -27.15 6.57
CA GLN A 349 -14.36 -26.94 7.82
C GLN A 349 -14.54 -25.45 8.10
N ALA A 350 -15.72 -25.07 8.58
CA ALA A 350 -15.93 -23.73 9.10
C ALA A 350 -15.06 -23.49 10.35
N THR A 351 -14.37 -22.36 10.39
CA THR A 351 -13.65 -21.93 11.59
C THR A 351 -14.67 -21.48 12.64
N PRO A 352 -14.65 -22.06 13.86
CA PRO A 352 -15.56 -21.70 14.93
C PRO A 352 -15.57 -20.19 15.21
N THR A 353 -16.74 -19.63 15.49
CA THR A 353 -16.91 -18.20 15.76
C THR A 353 -16.03 -17.71 16.91
N ASP A 354 -15.88 -18.51 17.97
CA ASP A 354 -15.05 -18.13 19.12
C ASP A 354 -13.55 -18.08 18.75
N GLU A 355 -13.11 -18.92 17.80
CA GLU A 355 -11.75 -18.89 17.26
C GLU A 355 -11.53 -17.66 16.37
N LEU A 356 -12.51 -17.31 15.53
CA LEU A 356 -12.48 -16.07 14.74
C LEU A 356 -12.41 -14.83 15.65
N ALA A 357 -13.21 -14.78 16.71
CA ALA A 357 -13.19 -13.70 17.68
C ALA A 357 -11.83 -13.58 18.40
N ALA A 358 -11.23 -14.71 18.80
CA ALA A 358 -9.90 -14.73 19.40
C ALA A 358 -8.82 -14.21 18.43
N ARG A 359 -8.88 -14.60 17.15
CA ARG A 359 -7.98 -14.10 16.10
C ARG A 359 -8.16 -12.60 15.87
N MET A 360 -9.39 -12.09 15.85
CA MET A 360 -9.67 -10.64 15.77
C MET A 360 -9.05 -9.88 16.94
N SER A 361 -9.20 -10.38 18.17
CA SER A 361 -8.60 -9.78 19.35
C SER A 361 -7.08 -9.68 19.21
N GLN A 362 -6.42 -10.75 18.74
CA GLN A 362 -4.97 -10.77 18.56
C GLN A 362 -4.54 -9.78 17.47
N LEU A 363 -5.20 -9.81 16.31
CA LEU A 363 -4.93 -8.89 15.20
C LEU A 363 -5.07 -7.43 15.63
N ALA A 364 -6.12 -7.10 16.38
CA ALA A 364 -6.33 -5.74 16.89
C ALA A 364 -5.15 -5.22 17.73
N THR A 365 -4.47 -6.09 18.50
CA THR A 365 -3.30 -5.69 19.29
C THR A 365 -2.05 -5.35 18.46
N LEU A 366 -2.01 -5.78 17.20
CA LEU A 366 -0.87 -5.52 16.30
C LEU A 366 -0.97 -4.13 15.64
N PHE A 367 -2.17 -3.61 15.50
CA PHE A 367 -2.44 -2.32 14.88
C PHE A 367 -2.33 -1.17 15.87
N ARG A 368 -2.24 0.05 15.33
CA ARG A 368 -2.41 1.26 16.14
C ARG A 368 -3.83 1.31 16.70
N ALA A 369 -3.97 1.91 17.89
CA ALA A 369 -5.28 2.14 18.49
C ALA A 369 -6.20 2.88 17.50
N ASN A 370 -7.46 2.46 17.43
CA ASN A 370 -8.49 3.05 16.57
C ASN A 370 -8.18 3.02 15.06
N VAL A 371 -7.40 2.04 14.58
CA VAL A 371 -7.26 1.81 13.14
C VAL A 371 -8.66 1.66 12.49
N PRO A 372 -8.97 2.39 11.41
CA PRO A 372 -10.21 2.22 10.66
C PRO A 372 -10.28 0.83 10.01
N VAL A 373 -11.40 0.12 10.22
CA VAL A 373 -11.59 -1.24 9.67
C VAL A 373 -12.92 -1.37 8.92
N VAL A 374 -12.86 -1.85 7.69
CA VAL A 374 -14.05 -2.27 6.93
C VAL A 374 -14.30 -3.75 7.19
N PHE A 375 -15.46 -4.10 7.75
CA PHE A 375 -15.96 -5.47 7.71
C PHE A 375 -16.61 -5.72 6.35
N LEU A 376 -15.92 -6.49 5.51
CA LEU A 376 -16.27 -6.68 4.12
C LEU A 376 -16.89 -8.06 3.90
N LEU A 377 -18.21 -8.12 3.75
CA LEU A 377 -18.92 -9.32 3.35
C LEU A 377 -18.79 -9.53 1.84
N GLY A 378 -17.85 -10.39 1.44
CA GLY A 378 -17.63 -10.78 0.06
C GLY A 378 -18.66 -11.79 -0.46
N LYS A 379 -18.70 -11.95 -1.78
CA LYS A 379 -19.59 -12.91 -2.49
C LYS A 379 -21.07 -12.70 -2.14
N SER A 380 -21.47 -11.46 -1.88
CA SER A 380 -22.82 -11.17 -1.39
C SER A 380 -23.93 -11.50 -2.38
N ASP A 381 -23.60 -11.73 -3.66
CA ASP A 381 -24.47 -12.26 -4.71
C ASP A 381 -24.91 -13.71 -4.45
N THR A 382 -24.21 -14.47 -3.60
CA THR A 382 -24.57 -15.85 -3.27
C THR A 382 -25.69 -15.95 -2.25
N ILE A 383 -25.98 -14.86 -1.54
CA ILE A 383 -26.87 -14.81 -0.39
C ILE A 383 -28.30 -14.59 -0.86
N GLU A 384 -29.17 -15.56 -0.56
CA GLU A 384 -30.60 -15.37 -0.70
C GLU A 384 -31.15 -14.51 0.45
N ALA A 385 -31.70 -13.35 0.10
CA ALA A 385 -32.27 -12.42 1.07
C ALA A 385 -33.61 -11.85 0.57
N ALA A 386 -34.42 -11.39 1.53
CA ALA A 386 -35.65 -10.66 1.26
C ALA A 386 -35.36 -9.39 0.42
N ASP A 387 -36.36 -8.93 -0.35
CA ASP A 387 -36.20 -7.82 -1.31
C ASP A 387 -35.67 -6.53 -0.67
N SER A 388 -35.99 -6.27 0.59
CA SER A 388 -35.50 -5.11 1.35
C SER A 388 -33.98 -5.13 1.59
N LEU A 389 -33.37 -6.31 1.68
CA LEU A 389 -31.94 -6.51 1.87
C LEU A 389 -31.18 -6.74 0.57
N ARG A 390 -31.86 -7.13 -0.52
CA ARG A 390 -31.22 -7.30 -1.83
C ARG A 390 -30.46 -6.05 -2.25
N SER A 391 -31.07 -4.86 -2.15
CA SER A 391 -30.40 -3.59 -2.49
C SER A 391 -29.11 -3.28 -1.68
N VAL A 392 -28.91 -3.95 -0.55
CA VAL A 392 -27.72 -3.81 0.32
C VAL A 392 -26.70 -4.91 0.03
N LEU A 393 -27.15 -6.13 -0.27
CA LEU A 393 -26.29 -7.28 -0.52
C LEU A 393 -25.86 -7.38 -1.98
N TYR A 394 -26.78 -7.23 -2.94
CA TYR A 394 -26.48 -7.35 -4.36
C TYR A 394 -27.57 -6.76 -5.26
N ARG A 395 -27.15 -6.09 -6.34
CA ARG A 395 -28.02 -5.56 -7.39
C ARG A 395 -27.63 -6.15 -8.75
N ALA A 396 -28.53 -6.92 -9.35
CA ALA A 396 -28.30 -7.55 -10.65
C ALA A 396 -28.20 -6.55 -11.83
N ASP A 397 -28.67 -5.31 -11.62
CA ASP A 397 -28.63 -4.21 -12.56
C ASP A 397 -27.42 -3.27 -12.38
N TYR A 398 -26.55 -3.54 -11.39
CA TYR A 398 -25.35 -2.75 -11.17
C TYR A 398 -24.38 -2.89 -12.35
N ARG A 399 -23.96 -1.76 -12.94
CA ARG A 399 -23.06 -1.73 -14.09
C ARG A 399 -21.80 -0.91 -13.79
N PRO A 400 -20.60 -1.48 -13.97
CA PRO A 400 -19.36 -0.70 -14.07
C PRO A 400 -19.50 0.38 -15.17
N GLY A 401 -19.01 1.59 -14.93
CA GLY A 401 -19.11 2.70 -15.90
C GLY A 401 -20.34 3.61 -15.77
N ALA A 402 -21.30 3.28 -14.89
CA ALA A 402 -22.34 4.23 -14.49
C ALA A 402 -21.78 5.23 -13.45
N ALA A 403 -22.41 6.40 -13.31
CA ALA A 403 -22.06 7.33 -12.22
C ALA A 403 -22.12 6.58 -10.89
N SER A 404 -21.05 6.68 -10.09
CA SER A 404 -20.94 5.93 -8.83
C SER A 404 -22.13 6.25 -7.91
N ASP A 405 -22.77 5.20 -7.39
CA ASP A 405 -23.83 5.29 -6.36
C ASP A 405 -23.36 6.05 -5.10
N TRP A 406 -22.05 6.21 -4.92
CA TRP A 406 -21.45 6.70 -3.69
C TRP A 406 -20.93 8.12 -3.77
N LEU A 407 -20.70 8.62 -4.99
CA LEU A 407 -20.11 9.93 -5.19
C LEU A 407 -21.13 10.90 -5.74
N GLU A 408 -21.02 12.14 -5.31
CA GLU A 408 -21.62 13.29 -5.94
C GLU A 408 -20.50 14.08 -6.61
N ALA A 409 -20.60 14.27 -7.92
CA ALA A 409 -19.61 14.97 -8.72
C ALA A 409 -20.33 15.89 -9.71
N GLU A 410 -20.60 17.14 -9.29
CA GLU A 410 -21.11 18.17 -10.19
C GLU A 410 -19.96 18.81 -10.98
N GLY A 411 -19.85 18.49 -12.26
CA GLY A 411 -18.94 19.16 -13.20
C GLY A 411 -17.46 19.07 -12.80
N SER A 412 -16.84 20.22 -12.51
CA SER A 412 -15.40 20.32 -12.18
C SER A 412 -15.09 20.35 -10.68
N ARG A 413 -16.06 20.11 -9.80
CA ARG A 413 -15.88 20.16 -8.34
C ARG A 413 -15.21 18.89 -7.80
N THR A 414 -14.64 19.00 -6.60
CA THR A 414 -14.09 17.86 -5.85
C THR A 414 -15.21 16.83 -5.61
N PRO A 415 -14.98 15.52 -5.82
CA PRO A 415 -15.99 14.52 -5.51
C PRO A 415 -16.30 14.48 -4.02
N VAL A 416 -17.56 14.24 -3.70
CA VAL A 416 -18.04 14.15 -2.31
C VAL A 416 -18.73 12.80 -2.09
N LEU A 417 -18.42 12.14 -0.99
CA LEU A 417 -19.07 10.90 -0.57
C LEU A 417 -20.51 11.18 -0.11
N ARG A 418 -21.48 10.43 -0.62
CA ARG A 418 -22.88 10.43 -0.18
C ARG A 418 -23.04 9.75 1.18
N ALA A 419 -22.66 10.45 2.25
CA ALA A 419 -22.50 9.88 3.59
C ALA A 419 -23.80 9.23 4.11
N LYS A 420 -24.95 9.86 3.88
CA LYS A 420 -26.26 9.36 4.32
C LYS A 420 -26.61 8.02 3.68
N GLU A 421 -26.39 7.87 2.38
CA GLU A 421 -26.66 6.63 1.66
C GLU A 421 -25.72 5.51 2.14
N PHE A 422 -24.45 5.86 2.32
CA PHE A 422 -23.42 4.97 2.86
C PHE A 422 -23.80 4.45 4.26
N CYS A 423 -24.04 5.34 5.21
CA CYS A 423 -24.40 4.98 6.58
C CYS A 423 -25.69 4.18 6.64
N GLY A 424 -26.69 4.53 5.81
CA GLY A 424 -27.96 3.82 5.72
C GLY A 424 -27.79 2.37 5.24
N ARG A 425 -26.98 2.13 4.20
CA ARG A 425 -26.69 0.77 3.71
C ARG A 425 -25.88 -0.03 4.73
N ALA A 426 -24.85 0.58 5.32
CA ALA A 426 -24.01 -0.06 6.32
C ALA A 426 -24.84 -0.48 7.57
N HIS A 427 -25.77 0.36 8.04
CA HIS A 427 -26.59 0.03 9.21
C HIS A 427 -27.56 -1.14 8.96
N ARG A 428 -28.13 -1.20 7.75
CA ARG A 428 -28.96 -2.34 7.34
C ARG A 428 -28.14 -3.62 7.26
N LEU A 429 -26.93 -3.56 6.70
CA LEU A 429 -26.04 -4.71 6.64
C LEU A 429 -25.63 -5.17 8.04
N ARG A 430 -25.24 -4.25 8.92
CA ARG A 430 -24.92 -4.56 10.33
C ARG A 430 -26.06 -5.31 11.03
N THR A 431 -27.30 -4.87 10.81
CA THR A 431 -28.49 -5.50 11.40
C THR A 431 -28.61 -6.94 10.92
N TYR A 432 -28.52 -7.16 9.61
CA TYR A 432 -28.50 -8.50 9.01
C TYR A 432 -27.37 -9.37 9.57
N LEU A 433 -26.13 -8.86 9.61
CA LEU A 433 -24.98 -9.60 10.11
C LEU A 433 -25.16 -10.04 11.57
N ARG A 434 -25.75 -9.18 12.42
CA ARG A 434 -26.05 -9.50 13.82
C ARG A 434 -27.13 -10.58 13.96
N GLU A 435 -28.09 -10.63 13.05
CA GLU A 435 -29.09 -11.70 13.01
C GLU A 435 -28.46 -13.04 12.61
N GLN A 436 -27.46 -13.02 11.72
CA GLN A 436 -26.78 -14.24 11.29
C GLN A 436 -25.76 -14.75 12.31
N ASN A 437 -24.92 -13.85 12.85
CA ASN A 437 -23.87 -14.22 13.81
C ASN A 437 -23.61 -13.08 14.81
N PRO A 438 -24.40 -12.98 15.90
CA PRO A 438 -24.30 -11.88 16.84
C PRO A 438 -22.95 -11.84 17.56
N ARG A 439 -22.36 -13.00 17.87
CA ARG A 439 -21.08 -13.09 18.60
C ARG A 439 -19.92 -12.57 17.76
N LEU A 440 -19.85 -12.97 16.48
CA LEU A 440 -18.80 -12.50 15.57
C LEU A 440 -18.84 -10.98 15.40
N VAL A 441 -20.04 -10.43 15.17
CA VAL A 441 -20.20 -8.97 15.00
C VAL A 441 -19.88 -8.22 16.28
N GLN A 442 -20.32 -8.70 17.45
CA GLN A 442 -19.98 -8.08 18.73
C GLN A 442 -18.48 -8.09 18.99
N ALA A 443 -17.79 -9.20 18.72
CA ALA A 443 -16.33 -9.28 18.84
C ALA A 443 -15.65 -8.28 17.92
N PHE A 444 -16.07 -8.20 16.66
CA PHE A 444 -15.54 -7.24 15.70
C PHE A 444 -15.71 -5.79 16.17
N GLU A 445 -16.93 -5.39 16.57
CA GLU A 445 -17.22 -4.03 17.05
C GLU A 445 -16.44 -3.69 18.32
N HIS A 446 -16.20 -4.67 19.19
CA HIS A 446 -15.43 -4.49 20.41
C HIS A 446 -13.94 -4.26 20.14
N HIS A 447 -13.35 -5.05 19.25
CA HIS A 447 -11.91 -4.99 18.95
C HIS A 447 -11.55 -3.89 17.94
N PHE A 448 -12.49 -3.48 17.09
CA PHE A 448 -12.29 -2.44 16.08
C PHE A 448 -13.32 -1.32 16.26
N PRO A 449 -13.11 -0.38 17.19
CA PRO A 449 -14.11 0.65 17.51
C PRO A 449 -14.37 1.63 16.35
N VAL A 450 -13.43 1.80 15.43
CA VAL A 450 -13.58 2.62 14.22
C VAL A 450 -13.83 1.70 13.04
N HIS A 451 -15.09 1.47 12.71
CA HIS A 451 -15.42 0.49 11.68
C HIS A 451 -16.63 0.85 10.81
N THR A 452 -16.80 0.10 9.72
CA THR A 452 -18.04 0.08 8.95
C THR A 452 -18.32 -1.33 8.45
N PHE A 453 -19.53 -1.55 7.94
CA PHE A 453 -19.96 -2.80 7.32
C PHE A 453 -20.30 -2.55 5.86
N LEU A 454 -19.69 -3.33 4.96
CA LEU A 454 -19.96 -3.27 3.53
C LEU A 454 -20.12 -4.68 2.95
N ALA A 455 -20.97 -4.81 1.94
CA ALA A 455 -21.15 -6.03 1.18
C ALA A 455 -20.66 -5.79 -0.24
N THR A 456 -19.92 -6.76 -0.79
CA THR A 456 -19.39 -6.65 -2.15
C THR A 456 -19.57 -7.97 -2.88
N SER A 457 -19.99 -7.85 -4.12
CA SER A 457 -19.86 -8.94 -5.08
C SER A 457 -18.79 -8.58 -6.09
N ASN A 458 -17.73 -9.36 -6.17
CA ASN A 458 -16.60 -9.02 -7.05
C ASN A 458 -16.89 -9.38 -8.51
N TYR A 459 -17.55 -10.51 -8.76
CA TYR A 459 -17.91 -10.96 -10.12
C TYR A 459 -19.40 -10.82 -10.41
N GLY A 460 -20.29 -10.83 -9.41
CA GLY A 460 -21.73 -10.97 -9.62
C GLY A 460 -22.19 -12.38 -10.00
N HIS A 461 -21.26 -13.35 -10.00
CA HIS A 461 -21.51 -14.75 -10.30
C HIS A 461 -20.40 -15.65 -9.72
N GLY A 462 -20.70 -16.95 -9.59
CA GLY A 462 -19.72 -18.00 -9.31
C GLY A 462 -19.02 -18.54 -10.57
N PHE A 463 -18.25 -19.62 -10.41
CA PHE A 463 -17.61 -20.32 -11.53
C PHE A 463 -18.18 -21.73 -11.67
N ARG A 464 -18.08 -22.32 -12.85
CA ARG A 464 -18.40 -23.74 -13.09
C ARG A 464 -17.22 -24.63 -12.67
N GLU A 465 -17.46 -25.95 -12.62
CA GLU A 465 -16.42 -26.94 -12.25
C GLU A 465 -15.18 -26.88 -13.16
N ASP A 466 -15.36 -26.55 -14.44
CA ASP A 466 -14.28 -26.39 -15.43
C ASP A 466 -13.54 -25.04 -15.33
N GLY A 467 -13.89 -24.20 -14.34
CA GLY A 467 -13.31 -22.87 -14.14
C GLY A 467 -13.87 -21.79 -15.06
N THR A 468 -14.85 -22.08 -15.91
CA THR A 468 -15.51 -21.07 -16.74
C THR A 468 -16.46 -20.19 -15.92
N PRO A 469 -16.62 -18.90 -16.26
CA PRO A 469 -17.54 -18.02 -15.56
C PRO A 469 -18.99 -18.47 -15.77
N ALA A 470 -19.79 -18.47 -14.70
CA ALA A 470 -21.20 -18.83 -14.76
C ALA A 470 -22.07 -17.74 -15.44
N GLY A 471 -21.56 -16.51 -15.55
CA GLY A 471 -22.25 -15.39 -16.18
C GLY A 471 -21.32 -14.27 -16.61
N GLU A 472 -21.91 -13.15 -17.00
CA GLU A 472 -21.20 -11.90 -17.26
C GLU A 472 -20.79 -11.23 -15.96
N ARG A 473 -19.63 -10.58 -15.97
CA ARG A 473 -19.12 -9.84 -14.82
C ARG A 473 -20.03 -8.66 -14.46
N ARG A 474 -20.60 -8.69 -13.26
CA ARG A 474 -21.48 -7.68 -12.65
C ARG A 474 -21.02 -7.38 -11.22
N PRO A 475 -19.89 -6.68 -11.03
CA PRO A 475 -19.42 -6.36 -9.70
C PRO A 475 -20.45 -5.46 -9.01
N PHE A 476 -20.44 -5.45 -7.67
CA PHE A 476 -21.34 -4.64 -6.87
C PHE A 476 -20.55 -4.03 -5.70
N GLN A 477 -20.60 -2.69 -5.59
CA GLN A 477 -20.00 -1.90 -4.51
C GLN A 477 -18.49 -2.10 -4.31
N THR A 478 -17.76 -2.57 -5.32
CA THR A 478 -16.34 -2.90 -5.20
C THR A 478 -15.45 -1.68 -4.96
N GLU A 479 -15.94 -0.47 -5.26
CA GLU A 479 -15.26 0.80 -4.97
C GLU A 479 -15.54 1.33 -3.55
N ALA A 480 -16.65 0.92 -2.93
CA ALA A 480 -17.15 1.52 -1.69
C ALA A 480 -16.17 1.42 -0.51
N PRO A 481 -15.45 0.29 -0.28
CA PRO A 481 -14.48 0.18 0.80
C PRO A 481 -13.34 1.19 0.70
N PHE A 482 -12.88 1.46 -0.53
CA PHE A 482 -11.81 2.41 -0.78
C PHE A 482 -12.28 3.86 -0.64
N LEU A 483 -13.46 4.19 -1.17
CA LEU A 483 -14.03 5.54 -1.00
C LEU A 483 -14.29 5.88 0.47
N TRP A 484 -14.80 4.92 1.25
CA TRP A 484 -14.94 5.10 2.70
C TRP A 484 -13.60 5.33 3.38
N MET A 485 -12.57 4.55 3.02
CA MET A 485 -11.22 4.75 3.56
C MET A 485 -10.71 6.15 3.26
N LEU A 486 -10.84 6.64 2.02
CA LEU A 486 -10.45 8.00 1.66
C LEU A 486 -11.20 9.05 2.48
N ALA A 487 -12.50 8.84 2.70
CA ALA A 487 -13.31 9.76 3.49
C ALA A 487 -12.91 9.75 4.97
N MET A 488 -12.75 8.56 5.54
CA MET A 488 -12.25 8.37 6.90
C MET A 488 -10.87 8.99 7.09
N LEU A 489 -9.96 8.90 6.11
CA LEU A 489 -8.63 9.49 6.24
C LEU A 489 -8.58 10.99 5.88
N GLY A 490 -9.73 11.61 5.56
CA GLY A 490 -9.83 13.04 5.24
C GLY A 490 -9.39 13.43 3.83
N TYR A 491 -9.19 12.46 2.93
CA TYR A 491 -8.82 12.69 1.53
C TYR A 491 -10.03 12.84 0.59
N LEU A 492 -11.22 12.44 1.05
CA LEU A 492 -12.49 12.59 0.35
C LEU A 492 -13.50 13.30 1.27
N PRO A 493 -14.07 14.44 0.89
CA PRO A 493 -15.17 15.05 1.64
C PRO A 493 -16.41 14.14 1.63
N ALA A 494 -17.29 14.32 2.61
CA ALA A 494 -18.54 13.59 2.76
C ALA A 494 -19.71 14.56 3.01
N ALA A 495 -20.81 14.45 2.27
CA ALA A 495 -21.97 15.35 2.36
C ALA A 495 -23.15 14.73 3.10
N GLU A 496 -23.91 15.58 3.79
CA GLU A 496 -25.24 15.28 4.30
C GLU A 496 -26.20 16.44 3.96
N GLY A 497 -27.03 16.24 2.92
CA GLY A 497 -27.86 17.32 2.37
C GLY A 497 -27.01 18.39 1.67
N ASP A 498 -27.34 19.67 1.84
CA ASP A 498 -26.62 20.80 1.19
C ASP A 498 -25.28 21.15 1.86
N ARG A 499 -24.80 20.34 2.82
CA ARG A 499 -23.59 20.62 3.61
C ARG A 499 -22.52 19.56 3.37
N GLU A 500 -21.32 20.02 3.00
CA GLU A 500 -20.11 19.19 2.85
C GLU A 500 -19.30 19.18 4.16
N TYR A 501 -18.81 18.00 4.57
CA TYR A 501 -18.01 17.80 5.77
C TYR A 501 -16.73 17.03 5.43
N TYR A 502 -15.61 17.37 6.05
CA TYR A 502 -14.38 16.58 6.01
C TYR A 502 -14.25 15.82 7.32
N ALA A 503 -13.86 14.54 7.29
CA ALA A 503 -13.61 13.80 8.53
C ALA A 503 -12.43 14.42 9.28
N VAL A 504 -11.29 14.65 8.61
CA VAL A 504 -10.16 15.40 9.16
C VAL A 504 -10.21 16.82 8.61
N ASP A 505 -10.54 17.83 9.42
CA ASP A 505 -10.19 19.20 9.05
C ASP A 505 -8.66 19.29 9.07
N ARG A 506 -8.03 19.74 7.96
CA ARG A 506 -6.55 19.78 7.82
C ARG A 506 -5.86 20.59 8.93
N GLU A 507 -6.62 21.39 9.69
CA GLU A 507 -6.17 22.22 10.80
C GLU A 507 -6.60 21.75 12.20
N GLY A 508 -7.26 20.59 12.32
CA GLY A 508 -7.59 19.98 13.63
C GLY A 508 -8.60 20.74 14.48
N LYS A 509 -9.45 21.60 13.90
CA LYS A 509 -10.50 22.33 14.63
C LYS A 509 -11.86 21.65 14.48
N ASP A 510 -12.42 21.25 15.61
CA ASP A 510 -13.76 20.68 15.72
C ASP A 510 -14.81 21.79 15.66
N ASN A 511 -15.67 21.78 14.63
CA ASN A 511 -16.71 22.79 14.41
C ASN A 511 -18.10 22.18 14.63
N GLY A 512 -18.36 21.68 15.84
CA GLY A 512 -19.60 21.83 16.61
C GLY A 512 -20.98 21.36 16.10
N ASP A 513 -21.21 21.09 14.81
CA ASP A 513 -22.55 20.76 14.26
C ASP A 513 -22.46 19.83 13.02
N ARG A 514 -21.51 18.88 13.01
CA ARG A 514 -21.06 18.17 11.78
C ARG A 514 -21.24 16.64 11.86
N LEU A 515 -21.27 16.01 10.69
CA LEU A 515 -21.10 14.56 10.54
C LEU A 515 -19.80 14.15 11.27
N THR A 516 -19.92 13.62 12.49
CA THR A 516 -18.76 13.26 13.30
C THR A 516 -18.14 11.97 12.77
N TRP A 517 -16.85 11.77 13.06
CA TRP A 517 -16.17 10.47 12.88
C TRP A 517 -16.98 9.28 13.38
N GLU A 518 -17.80 9.52 14.41
CA GLU A 518 -18.66 8.51 15.01
C GLU A 518 -19.87 8.10 14.16
N ASN A 519 -20.27 8.92 13.20
CA ASN A 519 -21.36 8.63 12.29
C ASN A 519 -20.85 7.92 11.02
N LEU A 520 -19.69 8.34 10.49
CA LEU A 520 -19.09 7.75 9.28
C LEU A 520 -18.37 6.43 9.56
N GLY A 521 -17.59 6.36 10.63
CA GLY A 521 -17.20 5.11 11.26
C GLY A 521 -18.21 4.85 12.36
N MET A 522 -18.89 3.71 12.35
CA MET A 522 -19.85 3.33 13.39
C MET A 522 -19.14 3.18 14.74
N TYR A 523 -18.83 4.29 15.42
CA TYR A 523 -18.21 4.25 16.73
C TYR A 523 -19.11 3.48 17.66
N GLY A 524 -18.52 2.67 18.54
CA GLY A 524 -19.21 1.83 19.52
C GLY A 524 -20.23 2.59 20.36
N ARG A 525 -21.44 2.81 19.81
CA ARG A 525 -22.66 3.07 20.57
C ARG A 525 -23.31 1.72 20.79
N SER A 526 -23.10 1.19 22.00
CA SER A 526 -23.97 0.19 22.60
C SER A 526 -25.43 0.61 22.36
N ALA A 527 -26.25 -0.36 21.96
CA ALA A 527 -27.65 -0.17 21.57
C ALA A 527 -28.40 0.80 22.51
N GLY A 528 -28.79 1.97 22.00
CA GLY A 528 -29.67 2.90 22.70
C GLY A 528 -29.46 4.36 22.28
N GLY A 529 -30.43 4.90 21.53
CA GLY A 529 -30.64 6.35 21.46
C GLY A 529 -30.29 7.04 20.13
N TYR A 530 -31.06 6.75 19.09
CA TYR A 530 -31.50 7.85 18.22
C TYR A 530 -32.55 8.65 19.03
N ARG A 531 -32.11 9.66 19.78
CA ARG A 531 -32.99 10.74 20.21
C ARG A 531 -32.52 12.00 19.52
N SER A 532 -33.38 12.48 18.62
CA SER A 532 -33.36 13.86 18.15
C SER A 532 -33.39 14.78 19.38
N HIS A 533 -32.29 15.48 19.65
CA HIS A 533 -32.30 16.57 20.60
C HIS A 533 -32.15 17.89 19.85
N HIS A 534 -33.31 18.48 19.55
CA HIS A 534 -33.47 19.92 19.56
C HIS A 534 -33.08 20.48 20.95
N SER A 535 -32.39 21.62 20.91
CA SER A 535 -32.24 22.64 21.94
C SER A 535 -31.58 22.27 23.28
N GLY A 536 -30.52 23.03 23.64
CA GLY A 536 -30.37 23.54 25.00
C GLY A 536 -29.02 23.36 25.71
N ARG A 537 -28.27 24.48 25.76
CA ARG A 537 -27.31 24.90 26.80
C ARG A 537 -25.96 24.19 26.92
N MET A 538 -24.93 24.94 26.50
CA MET A 538 -23.53 24.85 26.91
C MET A 538 -23.36 24.86 28.44
N GLY A 539 -22.55 23.93 28.93
CA GLY A 539 -21.91 23.97 30.25
C GLY A 539 -20.39 23.97 30.07
N VAL A 540 -19.79 25.10 30.41
CA VAL A 540 -18.35 25.42 30.39
C VAL A 540 -17.59 24.55 31.40
N LEU A 541 -16.40 24.06 31.03
CA LEU A 541 -15.27 23.90 31.96
C LEU A 541 -13.95 23.80 31.18
N GLY A 542 -13.14 24.85 31.30
CA GLY A 542 -11.76 24.91 30.84
C GLY A 542 -10.76 24.47 31.91
N LEU A 543 -9.50 24.90 31.70
CA LEU A 543 -8.28 24.75 32.53
C LEU A 543 -7.49 23.47 32.21
N LEU A 544 -6.18 23.47 31.89
CA LEU A 544 -5.10 24.44 32.04
C LEU A 544 -3.94 24.15 31.06
N LYS A 545 -3.37 25.20 30.46
CA LYS A 545 -1.98 25.25 30.00
C LYS A 545 -1.07 25.62 31.19
N GLY A 546 0.16 25.11 31.21
CA GLY A 546 1.29 25.80 31.83
C GLY A 546 2.40 24.90 32.39
N ARG A 547 3.39 24.55 31.57
CA ARG A 547 4.78 25.07 31.62
C ARG A 547 5.62 24.41 30.54
#